data_AF-A0A125SJI7-F1
#
_entry.id   AF-A0A125SJI7-F1
#
_cell.length_a   1.000
_cell.length_b   1.000
_cell.length_c   1.000
_cell.angle_alpha   90.00
_cell.angle_beta   90.00
_cell.angle_gamma   90.00
#
_symmetry.space_group_name_H-M   'P 1'
#
loop_
_entity.id
_entity.type
_entity.pdbx_description
1 polymer ?
#
loop_
_entity_poly.entity_id
_entity_poly.type
_entity_poly.pdbx_seq_one_letter_code
_entity_poly.pdbx_strand_id
1 'polypeptide(L)' 'MPSRWVKVKTFKSLSTSKLEKKLQNFKSYNSFDIIEIKRHSYLFLNIVEVYYKDKT' A
#
# COMPACT_ATOMS: atom_id res chain seq x y z
N MET A 1 17.74 5.11 -10.09
CA MET A 1 17.46 6.32 -9.25
C MET A 1 16.10 6.13 -8.60
N PRO A 2 15.93 6.23 -7.27
CA PRO A 2 14.58 6.23 -6.72
C PRO A 2 13.90 7.52 -7.18
N SER A 3 12.86 7.37 -8.00
CA SER A 3 12.07 8.48 -8.54
C SER A 3 11.61 9.37 -7.38
N ARG A 4 12.07 10.62 -7.35
CA ARG A 4 11.89 11.65 -6.28
C ARG A 4 10.43 11.98 -5.90
N TRP A 5 9.47 11.25 -6.47
CA TRP A 5 8.03 11.52 -6.43
C TRP A 5 7.18 10.29 -6.05
N VAL A 6 7.80 9.14 -5.79
CA VAL A 6 7.07 7.93 -5.39
C VAL A 6 6.99 7.89 -3.86
N LYS A 7 5.78 8.03 -3.34
CA LYS A 7 5.48 7.84 -1.92
C LYS A 7 5.19 6.37 -1.66
N VAL A 8 5.53 5.91 -0.46
CA VAL A 8 5.28 4.54 -0.02
C VAL A 8 4.40 4.54 1.21
N LYS A 9 3.33 3.75 1.19
CA LYS A 9 2.45 3.52 2.34
C LYS A 9 2.45 2.04 2.70
N THR A 10 2.91 1.74 3.90
CA THR A 10 2.99 0.37 4.40
C THR A 10 1.85 0.07 5.36
N PHE A 11 1.10 -0.99 5.08
CA PHE A 11 0.07 -1.55 5.94
C PHE A 11 0.59 -2.83 6.58
N LYS A 12 0.46 -2.95 7.90
CA LYS A 12 0.82 -4.16 8.66
C LYS A 12 -0.38 -4.66 9.43
N SER A 13 -0.60 -5.97 9.42
CA SER A 13 -1.70 -6.61 10.17
C SER A 13 -1.42 -8.09 10.36
N LEU A 14 -1.83 -8.63 11.51
CA LEU A 14 -1.88 -10.07 11.74
C LEU A 14 -3.05 -10.71 10.95
N SER A 15 -4.15 -9.98 10.78
CA SER A 15 -5.32 -10.42 10.01
C SER A 15 -5.28 -9.89 8.57
N THR A 16 -5.37 -10.80 7.60
CA THR A 16 -5.45 -10.50 6.16
C THR A 16 -6.68 -9.68 5.82
N SER A 17 -7.86 -10.04 6.33
CA SER A 17 -9.12 -9.32 6.07
C SER A 17 -9.08 -7.86 6.54
N LYS A 18 -8.46 -7.60 7.69
CA LYS A 18 -8.28 -6.22 8.19
C LYS A 18 -7.30 -5.43 7.33
N LEU A 19 -6.31 -6.09 6.76
CA LEU A 19 -5.32 -5.48 5.88
C LEU A 19 -5.95 -5.14 4.51
N GLU A 20 -6.74 -6.05 3.95
CA GLU A 20 -7.44 -5.81 2.68
C GLU A 20 -8.44 -4.66 2.78
N LYS A 21 -9.18 -4.54 3.90
CA LYS A 21 -10.04 -3.37 4.16
C LYS A 21 -9.26 -2.06 4.17
N LYS A 22 -8.09 -2.03 4.82
CA LYS A 22 -7.21 -0.85 4.83
C LYS A 22 -6.70 -0.51 3.44
N LEU A 23 -6.30 -1.53 2.67
CA LEU A 23 -5.84 -1.35 1.30
C LEU A 23 -6.97 -0.82 0.41
N GLN A 24 -8.18 -1.38 0.49
CA GLN A 24 -9.33 -0.94 -0.29
C GLN A 24 -9.75 0.49 0.05
N ASN A 25 -9.78 0.84 1.33
CA ASN A 25 -10.01 2.22 1.76
C ASN A 25 -8.94 3.17 1.20
N PHE A 26 -7.68 2.73 1.17
CA PHE A 26 -6.60 3.50 0.55
C PHE A 26 -6.80 3.64 -0.97
N LYS A 27 -7.16 2.57 -1.69
CA LYS A 27 -7.46 2.65 -3.13
C LYS A 27 -8.64 3.55 -3.47
N SER A 28 -9.55 3.78 -2.52
CA SER A 28 -10.76 4.57 -2.74
C SER A 28 -10.49 6.07 -2.88
N TYR A 29 -9.29 6.56 -2.54
CA TYR A 29 -8.95 7.97 -2.69
C TYR A 29 -8.53 8.26 -4.14
N ASN A 30 -9.19 9.21 -4.80
CA ASN A 30 -8.87 9.59 -6.18
C ASN A 30 -7.72 10.62 -6.29
N SER A 31 -7.04 10.98 -5.19
CA SER A 31 -5.96 11.97 -5.19
C SER A 31 -4.60 11.42 -5.60
N PHE A 32 -4.47 10.13 -5.87
CA PHE A 32 -3.19 9.52 -6.25
C PHE A 32 -3.37 8.35 -7.19
N ASP A 33 -2.31 8.07 -7.94
CA ASP A 33 -2.16 6.87 -8.75
C ASP A 33 -1.27 5.84 -8.04
N ILE A 34 -1.74 4.61 -8.00
CA ILE A 34 -0.97 3.49 -7.45
C ILE A 34 -0.09 2.94 -8.56
N ILE A 35 1.21 2.96 -8.32
CA ILE A 35 2.23 2.48 -9.24
C ILE A 35 2.45 0.99 -9.03
N GLU A 36 2.64 0.58 -7.77
CA GLU A 36 2.99 -0.79 -7.43
C GLU A 36 2.45 -1.17 -6.05
N ILE A 37 2.11 -2.45 -5.88
CA ILE A 37 1.73 -3.00 -4.58
C ILE A 37 2.59 -4.25 -4.33
N LYS A 38 3.43 -4.21 -3.31
CA LYS A 38 4.18 -5.37 -2.83
C LYS A 38 3.50 -5.97 -1.62
N ARG A 39 3.32 -7.28 -1.62
CA ARG A 39 2.77 -8.02 -0.48
C ARG A 39 3.86 -8.92 0.09
N HIS A 40 4.06 -8.86 1.38
CA HIS A 40 4.98 -9.69 2.12
C HIS A 40 4.21 -10.41 3.22
N SER A 41 4.30 -11.72 3.25
CA SER A 41 3.76 -12.53 4.33
C SER A 41 4.91 -13.12 5.12
N TYR A 42 5.01 -12.72 6.39
CA TYR A 42 5.88 -13.33 7.37
C TYR A 42 5.02 -14.22 8.27
N LEU A 43 5.62 -15.25 8.88
CA LEU A 43 4.97 -16.31 9.68
C LEU A 43 3.71 -15.88 10.46
N PHE A 44 3.71 -14.70 11.08
CA PHE A 44 2.55 -14.15 11.80
C PHE A 44 2.11 -12.77 11.31
N LEU A 45 2.81 -12.15 10.36
CA LEU A 45 2.62 -10.75 10.01
C LEU A 45 2.47 -10.58 8.49
N ASN A 46 1.32 -10.06 8.08
CA ASN A 46 1.09 -9.63 6.71
C ASN A 46 1.44 -8.16 6.57
N ILE A 47 2.24 -7.84 5.55
CA ILE A 47 2.68 -6.50 5.23
C ILE A 47 2.33 -6.21 3.77
N VAL A 48 1.78 -5.04 3.50
CA VAL A 48 1.55 -4.57 2.13
C VAL A 48 2.13 -3.18 1.98
N GLU A 49 3.02 -3.04 1.02
CA GLU A 49 3.62 -1.77 0.64
C GLU A 49 2.94 -1.28 -0.64
N VAL A 50 2.36 -0.09 -0.57
CA VAL A 50 1.73 0.56 -1.71
C VAL A 50 2.62 1.72 -2.13
N TYR A 51 3.15 1.63 -3.34
CA TYR A 51 3.91 2.68 -4.00
C TYR A 51 2.94 3.49 -4.83
N TYR A 52 2.85 4.79 -4.55
CA TYR A 52 1.89 5.68 -5.18
C TYR A 52 2.50 7.05 -5.47
N LYS A 53 1.88 7.79 -6.37
CA LYS A 53 2.23 9.16 -6.70
C LYS A 53 0.97 10.01 -6.68
N ASP A 54 1.02 11.20 -6.10
CA ASP A 54 -0.11 12.11 -6.10
C ASP A 54 -0.47 12.51 -7.54
N LYS A 55 -1.77 12.53 -7.85
CA LYS A 55 -2.28 13.06 -9.11
C LYS A 55 -2.11 14.59 -9.05
N THR A 56 -1.45 15.13 -10.06
CA THR A 56 -1.31 16.59 -10.25
C THR A 56 -2.55 17.13 -10.93
#